data_AF-A0AAW6E2I4-F1
#
_entry.id   AF-A0AAW6E2I4-F1
#
_cell.length_a   1.000
_cell.length_b   1.000
_cell.length_c   1.000
_cell.angle_alpha   90.00
_cell.angle_beta   90.00
_cell.angle_gamma   90.00
#
_symmetry.space_group_name_H-M   'P 1'
#
loop_
_entity.id
_entity.type
_entity.pdbx_description
1 polymer ?
#
loop_
_entity_poly.entity_id
_entity_poly.type
_entity_poly.pdbx_seq_one_letter_code
_entity_poly.pdbx_strand_id
1 'polypeptide(L)'
;MSDSDIMSFLTYQNAGGMNTDFTSVKSALKWDPIYYSRTANASYGIGLAAVILNDEAMGYNSKIIFITDSSVSVDSRFLKLAINNKIPIYFFCIGDFNTAAMIGYAQLTGGKVYSAKTAAEINQSCNEIGPKTFVGETDTDGDGFTDIEEMSGLIVSSNCKIVNTDYMKADTDDDGLDDNEEVDVELTKVEIPGKL
;
A
#
# COMPACT_ATOMS: atom_id res chain seq x y z
N MET A 1 -0.79 -11.45 -17.40
CA MET A 1 -1.30 -12.50 -16.50
C MET A 1 -1.35 -13.82 -17.25
N SER A 2 -0.89 -14.90 -16.62
CA SER A 2 -0.90 -16.26 -17.15
C SER A 2 -2.19 -16.99 -16.79
N ASP A 3 -2.50 -18.12 -17.46
CA ASP A 3 -3.67 -18.94 -17.10
C ASP A 3 -3.52 -19.64 -15.73
N SER A 4 -2.33 -19.64 -15.14
CA SER A 4 -2.08 -20.11 -13.76
C SER A 4 -2.26 -19.04 -12.69
N ASP A 5 -2.48 -17.78 -13.08
CA ASP A 5 -2.75 -16.71 -12.11
C ASP A 5 -4.16 -16.88 -11.56
N ILE A 6 -4.29 -16.76 -10.23
CA ILE A 6 -5.56 -16.85 -9.52
C ILE A 6 -5.91 -15.49 -8.91
N MET A 7 -7.20 -15.19 -8.85
CA MET A 7 -7.74 -13.94 -8.31
C MET A 7 -8.96 -14.25 -7.46
N SER A 8 -9.12 -13.49 -6.38
CA SER A 8 -10.35 -13.40 -5.60
C SER A 8 -10.77 -11.93 -5.52
N PHE A 9 -12.09 -11.69 -5.56
CA PHE A 9 -12.67 -10.39 -5.27
C PHE A 9 -13.19 -10.36 -3.84
N LEU A 10 -12.75 -9.36 -3.08
CA LEU A 10 -13.25 -9.06 -1.76
C LEU A 10 -13.93 -7.68 -1.77
N THR A 11 -15.22 -7.66 -1.45
CA THR A 11 -15.91 -6.42 -1.10
C THR A 11 -15.80 -6.19 0.40
N TYR A 12 -15.76 -4.93 0.86
CA TYR A 12 -15.59 -4.62 2.28
C TYR A 12 -16.60 -3.58 2.77
N GLN A 13 -17.18 -3.84 3.94
CA GLN A 13 -18.07 -2.94 4.68
C GLN A 13 -17.85 -3.10 6.19
N ASN A 14 -18.44 -2.22 7.00
CA ASN A 14 -18.21 -2.07 8.45
C ASN A 14 -18.44 -3.32 9.35
N ALA A 15 -18.79 -4.49 8.79
CA ALA A 15 -18.69 -5.81 9.42
C ALA A 15 -19.00 -6.97 8.43
N GLY A 16 -18.82 -6.78 7.12
CA GLY A 16 -19.26 -7.77 6.14
C GLY A 16 -18.53 -7.60 4.81
N GLY A 17 -17.72 -8.59 4.47
CA GLY A 17 -17.13 -8.72 3.15
C GLY A 17 -17.53 -10.04 2.54
N MET A 18 -17.87 -10.04 1.25
CA MET A 18 -18.08 -11.26 0.49
C MET A 18 -16.74 -11.62 -0.15
N ASN A 19 -16.15 -12.74 0.27
CA ASN A 19 -15.02 -13.37 -0.40
C ASN A 19 -15.56 -14.29 -1.49
N THR A 20 -15.10 -14.14 -2.73
CA THR A 20 -15.25 -15.19 -3.74
C THR A 20 -14.07 -16.13 -3.67
N ASP A 21 -14.28 -17.45 -3.76
CA ASP A 21 -13.17 -18.41 -3.81
C ASP A 21 -12.12 -18.04 -4.88
N PHE A 22 -10.85 -18.32 -4.60
CA PHE A 22 -9.79 -18.13 -5.60
C PHE A 22 -10.12 -18.89 -6.88
N THR A 23 -10.19 -18.14 -7.99
CA THR A 23 -10.48 -18.72 -9.30
C THR A 23 -9.54 -18.14 -10.35
N SER A 24 -9.49 -18.78 -11.52
CA SER A 24 -8.73 -18.23 -12.64
C SER A 24 -9.27 -16.85 -13.02
N VAL A 25 -8.37 -15.90 -13.32
CA VAL A 25 -8.71 -14.49 -13.60
C VAL A 25 -9.84 -14.34 -14.62
N LYS A 26 -9.82 -15.14 -15.69
CA LYS A 26 -10.83 -15.10 -16.78
C LYS A 26 -12.24 -15.45 -16.30
N SER A 27 -12.37 -16.29 -15.28
CA SER A 27 -13.66 -16.67 -14.69
C SER A 27 -14.14 -15.65 -13.67
N ALA A 28 -13.22 -14.99 -12.97
CA ALA A 28 -13.52 -14.00 -11.93
C ALA A 28 -14.13 -12.70 -12.50
N LEU A 29 -13.82 -12.34 -13.76
CA LEU A 29 -14.26 -11.08 -14.39
C LEU A 29 -15.78 -11.02 -14.71
N LYS A 30 -16.53 -12.11 -14.55
CA LYS A 30 -17.99 -12.14 -14.73
C LYS A 30 -18.76 -11.82 -13.44
N TRP A 31 -18.16 -11.03 -12.56
CA TRP A 31 -18.75 -10.67 -11.26
C TRP A 31 -19.71 -9.48 -11.40
N ASP A 32 -20.94 -9.64 -10.92
CA ASP A 32 -21.92 -8.55 -10.85
C ASP A 32 -21.75 -7.77 -9.54
N PRO A 33 -21.37 -6.47 -9.58
CA PRO A 33 -21.14 -5.70 -8.37
C PRO A 33 -22.44 -5.47 -7.62
N ILE A 34 -22.48 -5.90 -6.35
CA ILE A 34 -23.59 -5.59 -5.44
C ILE A 34 -23.32 -4.21 -4.83
N TYR A 35 -24.21 -3.26 -5.07
CA TYR A 35 -24.12 -1.91 -4.52
C TYR A 35 -24.60 -1.88 -3.06
N TYR A 36 -23.81 -1.28 -2.18
CA TYR A 36 -24.14 -1.17 -0.76
C TYR A 36 -23.99 0.27 -0.26
N SER A 37 -24.93 0.74 0.56
CA SER A 37 -25.08 2.14 0.98
C SER A 37 -24.45 2.47 2.35
N ARG A 38 -23.45 1.70 2.81
CA ARG A 38 -22.85 1.83 4.15
C ARG A 38 -21.38 2.22 4.09
N THR A 39 -20.86 2.73 5.21
CA THR A 39 -19.46 3.13 5.38
C THR A 39 -18.50 1.97 5.11
N ALA A 40 -17.49 2.23 4.28
CA ALA A 40 -16.46 1.27 3.91
C ALA A 40 -15.34 1.25 4.96
N ASN A 41 -14.99 0.07 5.50
CA ASN A 41 -13.92 -0.09 6.47
C ASN A 41 -12.69 -0.72 5.81
N ALA A 42 -11.84 0.13 5.24
CA ALA A 42 -10.66 -0.28 4.47
C ALA A 42 -9.69 -1.14 5.27
N SER A 43 -9.46 -0.79 6.54
CA SER A 43 -8.62 -1.56 7.47
C SER A 43 -9.10 -3.02 7.57
N TYR A 44 -10.41 -3.23 7.75
CA TYR A 44 -10.99 -4.57 7.81
C TYR A 44 -10.85 -5.32 6.48
N GLY A 45 -11.12 -4.66 5.34
CA GLY A 45 -11.00 -5.28 4.02
C GLY A 45 -9.57 -5.75 3.72
N ILE A 46 -8.59 -4.89 3.97
CA ILE A 46 -7.16 -5.22 3.79
C ILE A 46 -6.72 -6.32 4.77
N GLY A 47 -7.15 -6.23 6.03
CA GLY A 47 -6.84 -7.25 7.04
C GLY A 47 -7.37 -8.63 6.66
N LEU A 48 -8.62 -8.70 6.21
CA LEU A 48 -9.24 -9.94 5.77
C LEU A 48 -8.53 -10.52 4.54
N ALA A 49 -8.18 -9.68 3.55
CA ALA A 49 -7.41 -10.11 2.38
C ALA A 49 -6.04 -10.66 2.76
N ALA A 50 -5.32 -10.00 3.68
CA ALA A 50 -4.01 -10.45 4.14
C ALA A 50 -4.10 -11.81 4.87
N VAL A 51 -5.15 -12.03 5.68
CA VAL A 51 -5.40 -13.32 6.34
C VAL A 51 -5.71 -14.42 5.32
N ILE A 52 -6.61 -14.16 4.37
CA ILE A 52 -6.96 -15.13 3.33
C ILE A 52 -5.73 -15.52 2.51
N LEU A 53 -4.89 -14.56 2.10
CA LEU A 53 -3.68 -14.85 1.34
C LEU A 53 -2.65 -15.63 2.16
N ASN A 54 -2.54 -15.35 3.46
CA ASN A 54 -1.67 -16.10 4.37
C ASN A 54 -2.12 -17.56 4.51
N ASP A 55 -3.42 -17.82 4.55
CA ASP A 55 -3.96 -19.15 4.85
C ASP A 55 -4.17 -20.01 3.58
N GLU A 56 -4.64 -19.40 2.50
CA GLU A 56 -5.11 -20.11 1.30
C GLU A 56 -4.17 -19.99 0.10
N ALA A 57 -3.28 -18.99 0.07
CA ALA A 57 -2.39 -18.73 -1.07
C ALA A 57 -0.89 -18.91 -0.73
N MET A 58 -0.58 -19.72 0.28
CA MET A 58 0.81 -20.03 0.67
C MET A 58 1.59 -20.59 -0.52
N GLY A 59 2.73 -19.96 -0.84
CA GLY A 59 3.62 -20.36 -1.94
C GLY A 59 3.36 -19.63 -3.27
N TYR A 60 2.29 -18.84 -3.38
CA TYR A 60 2.08 -17.93 -4.50
C TYR A 60 2.74 -16.57 -4.24
N ASN A 61 3.12 -15.87 -5.32
CA ASN A 61 3.51 -14.46 -5.25
C ASN A 61 2.24 -13.60 -5.15
N SER A 62 1.68 -13.57 -3.95
CA SER A 62 0.41 -12.95 -3.62
C SER A 62 0.51 -11.44 -3.54
N LYS A 63 -0.51 -10.73 -4.01
CA LYS A 63 -0.60 -9.26 -3.98
C LYS A 63 -2.01 -8.83 -3.61
N ILE A 64 -2.14 -7.73 -2.90
CA ILE A 64 -3.43 -7.07 -2.66
C ILE A 64 -3.55 -5.88 -3.61
N ILE A 65 -4.65 -5.79 -4.35
CA ILE A 65 -5.02 -4.60 -5.11
C ILE A 65 -6.25 -4.00 -4.44
N PHE A 66 -6.11 -2.80 -3.89
CA PHE A 66 -7.13 -2.12 -3.14
C PHE A 66 -7.61 -0.87 -3.89
N ILE A 67 -8.87 -0.84 -4.26
CA ILE A 67 -9.48 0.28 -5.00
C ILE A 67 -10.30 1.12 -4.02
N THR A 68 -10.11 2.44 -4.04
CA THR A 68 -10.82 3.38 -3.18
C THR A 68 -11.04 4.71 -3.86
N ASP A 69 -12.15 5.38 -3.54
CA ASP A 69 -12.47 6.75 -3.95
C ASP A 69 -12.31 7.77 -2.82
N SER A 70 -11.74 7.34 -1.70
CA SER A 70 -11.52 8.15 -0.51
C SER A 70 -10.23 7.77 0.22
N SER A 71 -9.75 8.67 1.08
CA SER A 71 -8.63 8.39 1.97
C SER A 71 -8.97 7.25 2.92
N VAL A 72 -8.00 6.38 3.18
CA VAL A 72 -8.18 5.21 4.05
C VAL A 72 -7.17 5.18 5.17
N SER A 73 -7.61 4.65 6.31
CA SER A 73 -6.73 4.32 7.42
C SER A 73 -6.70 2.80 7.59
N VAL A 74 -5.48 2.27 7.75
CA VAL A 74 -5.25 0.84 7.95
C VAL A 74 -4.63 0.63 9.32
N ASP A 75 -5.19 -0.30 10.08
CA ASP A 75 -4.64 -0.67 11.38
C ASP A 75 -3.26 -1.30 11.20
N SER A 76 -2.28 -0.80 11.96
CA SER A 76 -0.88 -1.26 11.93
C SER A 76 -0.73 -2.78 12.05
N ARG A 77 -1.66 -3.47 12.73
CA ARG A 77 -1.65 -4.93 12.87
C ARG A 77 -1.78 -5.64 11.53
N PHE A 78 -2.60 -5.11 10.63
CA PHE A 78 -2.80 -5.68 9.30
C PHE A 78 -1.65 -5.34 8.35
N LEU A 79 -1.07 -4.14 8.47
CA LEU A 79 0.15 -3.79 7.74
C LEU A 79 1.30 -4.73 8.13
N LYS A 80 1.52 -4.94 9.43
CA LYS A 80 2.54 -5.88 9.92
C LYS A 80 2.31 -7.31 9.42
N LEU A 81 1.05 -7.75 9.36
CA LEU A 81 0.71 -9.06 8.79
C LEU A 81 1.12 -9.15 7.31
N ALA A 82 0.80 -8.12 6.52
CA ALA A 82 1.18 -8.07 5.10
C ALA A 82 2.70 -8.03 4.91
N ILE A 83 3.42 -7.21 5.68
CA ILE A 83 4.88 -7.09 5.68
C ILE A 83 5.53 -8.45 6.00
N ASN A 84 5.14 -9.07 7.11
CA ASN A 84 5.72 -10.34 7.56
C ASN A 84 5.52 -11.46 6.53
N ASN A 85 4.39 -11.42 5.81
CA ASN A 85 4.06 -12.39 4.77
C ASN A 85 4.53 -11.97 3.37
N LYS A 86 5.24 -10.85 3.24
CA LYS A 86 5.74 -10.31 1.96
C LYS A 86 4.64 -10.11 0.93
N ILE A 87 3.47 -9.62 1.39
CA ILE A 87 2.31 -9.34 0.55
C ILE A 87 2.28 -7.83 0.23
N PRO A 88 2.68 -7.42 -0.98
CA PRO A 88 2.57 -6.03 -1.39
C PRO A 88 1.12 -5.58 -1.57
N ILE A 89 0.84 -4.36 -1.10
CA ILE A 89 -0.48 -3.72 -1.22
C ILE A 89 -0.39 -2.57 -2.22
N TYR A 90 -1.13 -2.72 -3.31
CA TYR A 90 -1.27 -1.69 -4.33
C TYR A 90 -2.58 -0.94 -4.14
N PHE A 91 -2.54 0.39 -4.11
CA PHE A 91 -3.73 1.23 -4.00
C PHE A 91 -4.08 1.84 -5.35
N PHE A 92 -5.35 1.79 -5.72
CA PHE A 92 -5.92 2.52 -6.84
C PHE A 92 -6.89 3.55 -6.29
N CYS A 93 -6.44 4.80 -6.23
CA CYS A 93 -7.15 5.94 -5.71
C CYS A 93 -7.91 6.64 -6.85
N ILE A 94 -9.24 6.67 -6.78
CA ILE A 94 -10.11 7.20 -7.83
C ILE A 94 -10.79 8.47 -7.33
N GLY A 95 -10.34 9.63 -7.81
CA GLY A 95 -10.85 10.93 -7.42
C GLY A 95 -9.78 11.84 -6.82
N ASP A 96 -10.22 12.94 -6.22
CA ASP A 96 -9.34 13.96 -5.66
C ASP A 96 -9.45 13.99 -4.13
N PHE A 97 -8.51 13.32 -3.47
CA PHE A 97 -8.43 13.23 -2.01
C PHE A 97 -6.98 13.00 -1.57
N ASN A 98 -6.72 13.14 -0.27
CA ASN A 98 -5.38 12.96 0.27
C ASN A 98 -4.97 11.47 0.22
N THR A 99 -3.89 11.17 -0.51
CA THR A 99 -3.36 9.81 -0.70
C THR A 99 -2.17 9.45 0.19
N ALA A 100 -1.75 10.37 1.05
CA ALA A 100 -0.53 10.27 1.83
C ALA A 100 -0.35 8.95 2.58
N ALA A 101 -1.34 8.61 3.40
CA ALA A 101 -1.29 7.39 4.21
C ALA A 101 -1.17 6.14 3.31
N MET A 102 -1.80 6.13 2.14
CA MET A 102 -1.75 5.01 1.20
C MET A 102 -0.40 4.88 0.52
N ILE A 103 0.29 5.99 0.26
CA ILE A 103 1.67 5.98 -0.25
C ILE A 103 2.57 5.28 0.78
N GLY A 104 2.51 5.70 2.05
CA GLY A 104 3.25 5.06 3.13
C GLY A 104 2.92 3.57 3.32
N TYR A 105 1.63 3.19 3.26
CA TYR A 105 1.22 1.79 3.37
C TYR A 105 1.72 0.93 2.20
N ALA A 106 1.72 1.49 0.99
CA ALA A 106 2.22 0.82 -0.20
C ALA A 106 3.73 0.58 -0.09
N GLN A 107 4.50 1.60 0.27
CA GLN A 107 5.95 1.51 0.44
C GLN A 107 6.34 0.41 1.45
N LEU A 108 5.75 0.44 2.65
CA LEU A 108 6.05 -0.54 3.71
C LEU A 108 5.84 -1.98 3.28
N THR A 109 4.87 -2.23 2.40
CA THR A 109 4.51 -3.59 1.96
C THR A 109 5.22 -3.98 0.65
N GLY A 110 5.93 -3.07 -0.01
CA GLY A 110 6.52 -3.26 -1.34
C GLY A 110 5.52 -3.12 -2.50
N GLY A 111 4.38 -2.47 -2.25
CA GLY A 111 3.37 -2.11 -3.24
C GLY A 111 3.55 -0.71 -3.83
N LYS A 112 2.52 -0.20 -4.52
CA LYS A 112 2.50 1.15 -5.13
C LYS A 112 1.11 1.79 -5.11
N VAL A 113 1.05 3.12 -5.19
CA VAL A 113 -0.21 3.87 -5.36
C VAL A 113 -0.36 4.31 -6.81
N TYR A 114 -1.56 4.14 -7.34
CA TYR A 114 -2.02 4.65 -8.63
C TYR A 114 -3.19 5.59 -8.36
N SER A 115 -3.16 6.79 -8.93
CA SER A 115 -4.23 7.77 -8.75
C SER A 115 -4.81 8.19 -10.09
N ALA A 116 -6.13 8.23 -10.18
CA ALA A 116 -6.85 8.67 -11.35
C ALA A 116 -8.04 9.54 -10.94
N LYS A 117 -8.15 10.74 -11.49
CA LYS A 117 -9.28 11.66 -11.26
C LYS A 117 -10.39 11.47 -12.28
N THR A 118 -10.07 10.86 -13.43
CA THR A 118 -10.99 10.66 -14.56
C THR A 118 -10.99 9.21 -15.04
N ALA A 119 -12.07 8.79 -15.70
CA ALA A 119 -12.13 7.48 -16.34
C ALA A 119 -11.04 7.27 -17.41
N ALA A 120 -10.57 8.36 -18.04
CA ALA A 120 -9.47 8.31 -18.99
C ALA A 120 -8.13 7.94 -18.30
N GLU A 121 -7.86 8.53 -17.14
CA GLU A 121 -6.67 8.24 -16.33
C GLU A 121 -6.71 6.83 -15.74
N ILE A 122 -7.90 6.28 -15.43
CA ILE A 122 -8.05 4.87 -15.04
C ILE A 122 -7.60 3.95 -16.18
N ASN A 123 -8.05 4.21 -17.41
CA ASN A 123 -7.67 3.40 -18.57
C ASN A 123 -6.16 3.49 -18.85
N GLN A 124 -5.56 4.65 -18.63
CA GLN A 124 -4.11 4.82 -18.70
C GLN A 124 -3.40 4.00 -17.62
N SER A 125 -3.80 4.15 -16.35
CA SER A 125 -3.25 3.42 -15.20
C SER A 125 -3.34 1.90 -15.37
N CYS A 126 -4.43 1.39 -15.97
CA CYS A 126 -4.60 -0.03 -16.25
C CYS A 126 -3.62 -0.56 -17.32
N ASN A 127 -3.30 0.24 -18.34
CA ASN A 127 -2.32 -0.13 -19.38
C ASN A 127 -0.88 -0.12 -18.84
N GLU A 128 -0.66 0.73 -17.84
CA GLU A 128 0.57 0.94 -17.08
C GLU A 128 0.86 -0.16 -16.01
N ILE A 129 -0.05 -1.11 -15.83
CA ILE A 129 0.18 -2.37 -15.09
C ILE A 129 0.96 -3.38 -15.96
N GLY A 130 1.11 -3.14 -17.28
CA GLY A 130 2.27 -3.64 -18.05
C GLY A 130 3.54 -2.89 -17.62
N PRO A 131 4.76 -3.45 -17.73
CA PRO A 131 5.92 -2.97 -16.98
C PRO A 131 6.37 -1.58 -17.43
N LYS A 132 5.79 -0.53 -16.85
CA LYS A 132 6.33 0.79 -16.53
C LYS A 132 5.20 1.74 -16.19
N THR A 133 5.41 2.53 -15.12
CA THR A 133 5.07 3.97 -14.89
C THR A 133 4.84 4.20 -13.38
N PHE A 134 5.43 5.20 -12.72
CA PHE A 134 5.39 6.67 -12.85
C PHE A 134 4.07 7.31 -12.41
N VAL A 135 4.05 7.74 -11.13
CA VAL A 135 3.58 9.05 -10.66
C VAL A 135 4.55 9.44 -9.53
N GLY A 136 5.26 10.57 -9.68
CA GLY A 136 6.20 11.11 -8.68
C GLY A 136 7.57 10.41 -8.66
N GLU A 137 8.46 10.70 -9.62
CA GLU A 137 9.91 10.39 -9.49
C GLU A 137 10.75 11.66 -9.30
N THR A 138 10.11 12.81 -9.06
CA THR A 138 10.85 14.00 -8.68
C THR A 138 11.30 13.78 -7.25
N ASP A 139 12.60 13.74 -7.06
CA ASP A 139 13.33 13.68 -5.80
C ASP A 139 14.20 14.95 -5.82
N THR A 140 13.70 16.01 -5.18
CA THR A 140 14.27 17.37 -5.33
C THR A 140 15.59 17.52 -4.58
N ASP A 141 15.75 16.84 -3.46
CA ASP A 141 16.97 16.90 -2.63
C ASP A 141 17.91 15.70 -2.81
N GLY A 142 17.47 14.65 -3.48
CA GLY A 142 18.29 13.51 -3.90
C GLY A 142 18.46 12.47 -2.80
N ASP A 143 17.60 12.45 -1.79
CA ASP A 143 17.67 11.53 -0.65
C ASP A 143 17.10 10.13 -1.00
N GLY A 144 16.48 9.97 -2.17
CA GLY A 144 15.92 8.70 -2.62
C GLY A 144 14.45 8.48 -2.24
N PHE A 145 13.81 9.44 -1.57
CA PHE A 145 12.37 9.62 -1.60
C PHE A 145 11.97 10.68 -2.62
N THR A 146 10.75 10.55 -3.08
CA THR A 146 10.20 11.49 -4.05
C THR A 146 9.46 12.58 -3.30
N ASP A 147 9.41 13.80 -3.86
CA ASP A 147 8.77 14.96 -3.22
C ASP A 147 7.36 14.64 -2.73
N ILE A 148 6.64 13.78 -3.47
CA ILE A 148 5.29 13.38 -3.14
C ILE A 148 5.23 12.42 -1.95
N GLU A 149 6.24 11.57 -1.75
CA GLU A 149 6.39 10.68 -0.60
C GLU A 149 6.63 11.50 0.68
N GLU A 150 7.49 12.49 0.59
CA GLU A 150 7.87 13.37 1.70
C GLU A 150 6.78 14.37 2.09
N MET A 151 6.18 15.05 1.11
CA MET A 151 5.02 15.93 1.33
C MET A 151 3.79 15.18 1.87
N SER A 152 3.73 13.88 1.61
CA SER A 152 2.70 12.98 2.13
C SER A 152 3.00 12.52 3.57
N GLY A 153 4.24 12.63 4.00
CA GLY A 153 4.72 12.07 5.24
C GLY A 153 5.16 10.62 5.07
N LEU A 154 6.41 10.37 5.46
CA LEU A 154 7.04 9.08 5.46
C LEU A 154 6.61 8.27 6.68
N ILE A 155 6.58 6.94 6.56
CA ILE A 155 6.25 6.08 7.70
C ILE A 155 7.51 5.46 8.27
N VAL A 156 7.79 5.74 9.54
CA VAL A 156 8.90 5.13 10.27
C VAL A 156 8.62 3.63 10.48
N SER A 157 9.42 2.79 9.83
CA SER A 157 9.25 1.33 9.80
C SER A 157 9.21 0.69 11.20
N SER A 158 9.98 1.24 12.14
CA SER A 158 10.10 0.72 13.51
C SER A 158 8.82 0.84 14.35
N ASN A 159 7.99 1.86 14.09
CA ASN A 159 6.83 2.17 14.94
C ASN A 159 5.55 2.52 14.18
N CYS A 160 5.58 2.48 12.85
CA CYS A 160 4.48 2.82 11.94
C CYS A 160 3.90 4.23 12.16
N LYS A 161 4.69 5.18 12.70
CA LYS A 161 4.30 6.59 12.79
C LYS A 161 4.59 7.29 11.48
N ILE A 162 3.68 8.19 11.10
CA ILE A 162 3.90 9.12 10.01
C ILE A 162 4.73 10.28 10.55
N VAL A 163 5.84 10.57 9.88
CA VAL A 163 6.69 11.76 10.07
C VAL A 163 6.61 12.58 8.80
N ASN A 164 6.68 13.90 8.92
CA ASN A 164 6.69 14.78 7.76
C ASN A 164 8.13 15.25 7.54
N THR A 165 8.64 15.07 6.34
CA THR A 165 9.96 15.54 5.91
C THR A 165 9.80 16.73 4.97
N ASP A 166 10.85 17.53 4.85
CA ASP A 166 10.91 18.67 3.94
C ASP A 166 11.59 18.22 2.66
N TYR A 167 10.78 17.98 1.61
CA TYR A 167 11.21 17.52 0.28
C TYR A 167 12.27 18.36 -0.46
N MET A 168 12.76 19.42 0.17
CA MET A 168 13.83 20.27 -0.33
C MET A 168 15.12 20.10 0.48
N LYS A 169 15.15 19.18 1.44
CA LYS A 169 16.20 18.94 2.43
C LYS A 169 16.31 17.44 2.71
N ALA A 170 17.38 16.84 2.19
CA ALA A 170 17.70 15.42 2.42
C ALA A 170 17.85 15.04 3.90
N ASP A 171 18.20 16.00 4.77
CA ASP A 171 18.21 15.90 6.23
C ASP A 171 17.26 16.98 6.76
N THR A 172 16.01 16.59 7.05
CA THR A 172 14.95 17.52 7.44
C THR A 172 15.28 18.23 8.76
N ASP A 173 15.79 17.50 9.75
CA ASP A 173 15.99 18.01 11.11
C ASP A 173 17.44 18.42 11.45
N ASP A 174 18.33 18.34 10.46
CA ASP A 174 19.74 18.74 10.48
C ASP A 174 20.57 17.96 11.53
N ASP A 175 20.27 16.67 11.76
CA ASP A 175 20.94 15.81 12.73
C ASP A 175 22.15 15.03 12.18
N GLY A 176 22.33 15.06 10.86
CA GLY A 176 23.41 14.41 10.13
C GLY A 176 23.08 13.03 9.56
N LEU A 177 21.81 12.60 9.60
CA LEU A 177 21.27 11.45 8.88
C LEU A 177 20.28 11.93 7.81
N ASP A 178 20.32 11.32 6.62
CA ASP A 178 19.33 11.61 5.60
C ASP A 178 17.97 10.97 5.97
N ASP A 179 16.85 11.56 5.56
CA ASP A 179 15.49 11.13 5.92
C ASP A 179 15.22 9.65 5.55
N ASN A 180 15.84 9.17 4.46
CA ASN A 180 15.85 7.75 4.04
C ASN A 180 16.53 6.80 5.03
N GLU A 181 17.59 7.23 5.71
CA GLU A 181 18.29 6.46 6.71
C GLU A 181 17.45 6.39 7.99
N GLU A 182 16.71 7.45 8.31
CA GLU A 182 15.89 7.55 9.51
C GLU A 182 14.62 6.69 9.46
N VAL A 183 13.97 6.61 8.30
CA VAL A 183 12.75 5.80 8.15
C VAL A 183 13.02 4.33 7.88
N ASP A 184 14.19 3.99 7.35
CA ASP A 184 14.67 2.62 7.13
C ASP A 184 15.55 2.08 8.27
N VAL A 185 15.50 2.70 9.46
CA VAL A 185 16.08 2.09 10.67
C VAL A 185 15.29 0.81 11.01
N GLU A 186 15.63 -0.29 10.34
CA GLU A 186 15.35 -1.64 10.77
C GLU A 186 15.91 -1.82 12.20
N LEU A 187 15.20 -2.62 12.99
CA LEU A 187 15.50 -2.98 14.38
C LEU A 187 16.83 -3.76 14.55
N THR A 188 17.93 -3.37 13.92
CA THR A 188 19.22 -4.09 13.97
C THR A 188 20.36 -3.34 14.67
N LYS A 189 20.15 -2.15 15.23
CA LYS A 189 21.13 -1.50 16.11
C LYS A 189 20.51 -0.82 17.34
N VAL A 190 19.78 -1.58 18.16
CA VAL A 190 19.80 -1.29 19.60
C VAL A 190 20.89 -2.17 20.20
N GLU A 191 22.14 -1.69 20.18
CA GLU A 191 23.09 -2.16 21.16
C GLU A 191 22.52 -1.81 22.53
N ILE A 192 22.22 -2.83 23.33
CA ILE A 192 21.80 -2.67 24.71
C ILE A 192 23.01 -2.09 25.47
N PRO A 193 23.01 -0.82 25.91
CA PRO A 193 24.09 -0.31 26.71
C PRO A 193 23.88 -0.85 28.12
N GLY A 194 24.75 -1.74 28.57
CA GLY A 194 24.84 -2.11 29.98
C GLY A 194 24.69 -3.60 30.26
N LYS A 195 25.68 -4.38 29.81
CA LYS A 195 26.12 -5.55 30.55
C LYS A 195 27.35 -5.13 31.36
N LEU A 196 27.16 -4.94 32.67
CA LEU A 196 28.17 -5.10 33.72
C LEU A 196 27.43 -5.52 34.99
#